data_AF-A0A167KAG4-F1
#
_entry.id   AF-A0A167KAG4-F1
#
_cell.length_a   1.000
_cell.length_b   1.000
_cell.length_c   1.000
_cell.angle_alpha   90.00
_cell.angle_beta   90.00
_cell.angle_gamma   90.00
#
_symmetry.space_group_name_H-M   'P 1'
#
loop_
_entity.id
_entity.type
_entity.pdbx_description
1 polymer ?
#
loop_
_entity_poly.entity_id
_entity_poly.type
_entity_poly.pdbx_seq_one_letter_code
_entity_poly.pdbx_strand_id
1 'polypeptide(L)'
;MNNTPKLYPLKFTPILKEKVWGGRKLATHLHKRGEGLLGESWEISGVRGAISEVSNGALKGKEITKLLIQYKEEIVGATIYKNFGNEFPLLFKFIDARETLSVQLHPNETLAKERHDSFGKTEMWYIMEAEPDADLILGFNKPMDLDTYTKELSENNLAAILHHEKVQKGDSFFIAPGTVHAIGAGVVLAEIQQTSDITYRIYDWDRPDINGKLRQLHIEEALDAIDYDKPDAKLSYSKEKDARVQLKSTPYFEVNTLQLTQDFIPDLSTISSFVVYMCVEGNTELHSEGFSEKLIKGETILVPASIRNIHFKTKGAKLLEIYIP
;
A
#
# COMPACT_ATOMS: atom_id res chain seq x y z
N MET A 1 -35.51 -17.07 7.51
CA MET A 1 -35.01 -16.13 6.47
C MET A 1 -33.67 -15.62 6.98
N ASN A 2 -32.56 -15.96 6.31
CA ASN A 2 -31.26 -15.43 6.70
C ASN A 2 -31.23 -13.95 6.36
N ASN A 3 -31.33 -13.09 7.39
CA ASN A 3 -31.33 -11.65 7.25
C ASN A 3 -29.88 -11.17 7.09
N THR A 4 -29.27 -11.48 5.95
CA THR A 4 -27.92 -11.01 5.62
C THR A 4 -27.93 -9.49 5.51
N PRO A 5 -27.12 -8.76 6.28
CA PRO A 5 -27.07 -7.30 6.18
C PRO A 5 -26.71 -6.86 4.76
N LYS A 6 -27.33 -5.78 4.29
CA LYS A 6 -26.94 -5.15 3.02
C LYS A 6 -25.52 -4.60 3.12
N LEU A 7 -24.75 -4.69 2.04
CA LEU A 7 -23.42 -4.08 1.95
C LEU A 7 -23.51 -2.55 1.99
N TYR A 8 -22.51 -1.94 2.62
CA TYR A 8 -22.32 -0.50 2.76
C TYR A 8 -20.81 -0.21 2.72
N PRO A 9 -20.37 1.05 2.56
CA PRO A 9 -18.95 1.41 2.64
C PRO A 9 -18.29 0.97 3.95
N LEU A 10 -17.27 0.11 3.85
CA LEU A 10 -16.64 -0.60 4.97
C LEU A 10 -15.33 0.08 5.38
N LYS A 11 -15.22 0.44 6.65
CA LYS A 11 -13.94 0.75 7.30
C LYS A 11 -13.46 -0.47 8.07
N PHE A 12 -12.16 -0.56 8.27
CA PHE A 12 -11.54 -1.66 9.00
C PHE A 12 -10.76 -1.14 10.20
N THR A 13 -10.56 -2.00 11.21
CA THR A 13 -9.68 -1.71 12.32
C THR A 13 -8.24 -1.88 11.84
N PRO A 14 -7.38 -0.84 11.89
CA PRO A 14 -6.01 -0.96 11.41
C PRO A 14 -5.19 -1.95 12.25
N ILE A 15 -4.40 -2.78 11.57
CA ILE A 15 -3.46 -3.69 12.24
C ILE A 15 -2.11 -2.96 12.32
N LEU A 16 -1.76 -2.53 13.53
CA LEU A 16 -0.54 -1.76 13.77
C LEU A 16 0.65 -2.69 14.00
N LYS A 17 1.79 -2.37 13.37
CA LYS A 17 3.03 -3.14 13.50
C LYS A 17 4.14 -2.25 14.04
N GLU A 18 4.70 -2.68 15.17
CA GLU A 18 5.95 -2.11 15.65
C GLU A 18 7.13 -2.57 14.79
N LYS A 19 8.04 -1.64 14.52
CA LYS A 19 9.24 -1.89 13.72
C LYS A 19 10.40 -1.11 14.32
N VAL A 20 11.62 -1.63 14.21
CA VAL A 20 12.83 -0.94 14.70
C VAL A 20 13.04 0.43 14.09
N TRP A 21 12.64 0.57 12.83
CA TRP A 21 12.72 1.80 12.06
C TRP A 21 11.47 2.69 12.21
N GLY A 22 10.47 2.22 12.97
CA GLY A 22 9.18 2.89 13.11
C GLY A 22 9.24 4.18 13.92
N GLY A 23 8.24 5.03 13.70
CA GLY A 23 8.12 6.32 14.35
C GLY A 23 6.88 6.45 15.24
N ARG A 24 6.45 7.70 15.42
CA ARG A 24 5.21 8.05 16.14
C ARG A 24 4.23 8.85 15.28
N LYS A 25 4.56 9.14 14.01
CA LYS A 25 3.73 9.93 13.11
C LYS A 25 2.45 9.19 12.72
N LEU A 26 2.45 7.85 12.66
CA LEU A 26 1.20 7.09 12.54
C LEU A 26 0.22 7.44 13.68
N ALA A 27 0.70 7.53 14.92
CA ALA A 27 -0.13 7.87 16.06
C ALA A 27 -0.49 9.37 16.11
N THR A 28 0.48 10.25 15.90
CA THR A 28 0.31 11.70 16.11
C THR A 28 -0.29 12.44 14.90
N HIS A 29 -0.01 11.99 13.68
CA HIS A 29 -0.43 12.66 12.43
C HIS A 29 -1.58 11.91 11.74
N LEU A 30 -1.65 10.58 11.88
CA LEU A 30 -2.69 9.73 11.26
C LEU A 30 -3.64 9.09 12.29
N HIS A 31 -3.59 9.54 13.55
CA HIS A 31 -4.50 9.17 14.63
C HIS A 31 -4.58 7.66 14.92
N LYS A 32 -3.54 6.89 14.61
CA LYS A 32 -3.48 5.46 14.88
C LYS A 32 -3.31 5.19 16.38
N ARG A 33 -4.25 4.47 16.97
CA ARG A 33 -4.30 4.18 18.41
C ARG A 33 -3.38 2.99 18.75
N GLY A 34 -2.08 3.27 18.85
CA GLY A 34 -1.08 2.29 19.28
C GLY A 34 0.07 2.92 20.08
N GLU A 35 0.71 2.09 20.89
CA GLU A 35 1.90 2.44 21.68
C GLU A 35 3.18 2.09 20.91
N GLY A 36 4.36 2.34 21.49
CA GLY A 36 5.64 1.94 20.88
C GLY A 36 6.02 2.68 19.59
N LEU A 37 6.96 2.12 18.84
CA LEU A 37 7.44 2.67 17.57
C LEU A 37 6.71 2.00 16.41
N LEU A 38 5.69 2.67 15.90
CA LEU A 38 4.83 2.13 14.86
C LEU A 38 5.45 2.39 13.49
N GLY A 39 5.82 1.33 12.78
CA GLY A 39 6.35 1.42 11.42
C GLY A 39 5.27 1.29 10.36
N GLU A 40 4.27 0.43 10.59
CA GLU A 40 3.23 0.15 9.60
C GLU A 40 1.84 0.16 10.25
N SER A 41 0.85 0.65 9.50
CA SER A 41 -0.57 0.51 9.78
C SER A 41 -1.21 -0.18 8.59
N TRP A 42 -1.57 -1.45 8.73
CA TRP A 42 -2.24 -2.20 7.67
C TRP A 42 -3.73 -1.87 7.73
N GLU A 43 -4.21 -1.20 6.69
CA GLU A 43 -5.55 -0.62 6.63
C GLU A 43 -6.59 -1.63 6.15
N ILE A 44 -6.26 -2.39 5.09
CA ILE A 44 -7.07 -3.50 4.61
C ILE A 44 -6.12 -4.63 4.20
N SER A 45 -6.28 -5.79 4.81
CA SER A 45 -5.42 -6.95 4.61
C SER A 45 -6.23 -8.24 4.59
N GLY A 46 -5.96 -9.08 3.59
CA GLY A 46 -6.38 -10.48 3.54
C GLY A 46 -5.27 -11.48 3.95
N VAL A 47 -4.07 -11.00 4.29
CA VAL A 47 -2.91 -11.85 4.57
C VAL A 47 -3.17 -12.73 5.79
N ARG A 48 -2.87 -14.03 5.68
CA ARG A 48 -3.03 -15.00 6.77
C ARG A 48 -2.26 -14.54 8.02
N GLY A 49 -2.94 -14.54 9.17
CA GLY A 49 -2.38 -14.08 10.45
C GLY A 49 -2.46 -12.57 10.68
N ALA A 50 -2.89 -11.79 9.68
CA ALA A 50 -3.13 -10.36 9.78
C ALA A 50 -4.36 -9.95 8.94
N ILE A 51 -5.51 -10.57 9.21
CA ILE A 51 -6.76 -10.35 8.46
C ILE A 51 -7.51 -9.17 9.07
N SER A 52 -7.91 -8.20 8.24
CA SER A 52 -8.63 -7.01 8.69
C SER A 52 -10.08 -7.32 9.08
N GLU A 53 -10.54 -6.70 10.17
CA GLU A 53 -11.91 -6.75 10.66
C GLU A 53 -12.63 -5.41 10.44
N VAL A 54 -13.90 -5.47 10.02
CA VAL A 54 -14.73 -4.27 9.83
C VAL A 54 -14.90 -3.51 11.14
N SER A 55 -14.75 -2.19 11.11
CA SER A 55 -14.83 -1.31 12.29
C SER A 55 -16.16 -0.55 12.41
N ASN A 56 -16.98 -0.51 11.35
CA ASN A 56 -18.21 0.28 11.28
C ASN A 56 -19.46 -0.54 10.88
N GLY A 57 -20.65 0.02 11.16
CA GLY A 57 -21.96 -0.52 10.73
C GLY A 57 -22.31 -1.92 11.24
N ALA A 58 -23.29 -2.56 10.57
CA ALA A 58 -23.88 -3.85 10.97
C ALA A 58 -22.94 -5.07 10.83
N LEU A 59 -21.88 -4.95 10.03
CA LEU A 59 -20.85 -5.96 9.80
C LEU A 59 -19.62 -5.79 10.69
N LYS A 60 -19.63 -4.85 11.65
CA LYS A 60 -18.53 -4.64 12.59
C LYS A 60 -18.08 -5.94 13.26
N GLY A 61 -16.76 -6.16 13.33
CA GLY A 61 -16.13 -7.36 13.88
C GLY A 61 -16.11 -8.56 12.92
N LYS A 62 -16.55 -8.41 11.67
CA LYS A 62 -16.40 -9.45 10.64
C LYS A 62 -15.08 -9.27 9.90
N GLU A 63 -14.33 -10.36 9.78
CA GLU A 63 -13.13 -10.43 8.95
C GLU A 63 -13.47 -10.28 7.46
N ILE A 64 -12.61 -9.62 6.69
CA ILE A 64 -12.80 -9.44 5.24
C ILE A 64 -12.92 -10.78 4.49
N THR A 65 -12.19 -11.82 4.89
CA THR A 65 -12.27 -13.16 4.28
C THR A 65 -13.64 -13.81 4.51
N LYS A 66 -14.29 -13.57 5.65
CA LYS A 66 -15.67 -14.03 5.91
C LYS A 66 -16.67 -13.27 5.06
N LEU A 67 -16.43 -11.98 4.80
CA LEU A 67 -17.25 -11.21 3.87
C LEU A 67 -17.11 -11.71 2.44
N LEU A 68 -15.90 -12.08 1.99
CA LEU A 68 -15.69 -12.67 0.66
C LEU A 68 -16.47 -13.98 0.49
N ILE A 69 -16.47 -14.86 1.51
CA ILE A 69 -17.26 -16.10 1.48
C ILE A 69 -18.76 -15.82 1.38
N GLN A 70 -19.23 -14.82 2.14
CA GLN A 70 -20.67 -14.53 2.28
C GLN A 70 -21.24 -13.74 1.10
N TYR A 71 -20.52 -12.73 0.62
CA TYR A 71 -20.98 -11.75 -0.36
C TYR A 71 -20.35 -11.92 -1.74
N LYS A 72 -19.23 -12.64 -1.85
CA LYS A 72 -18.62 -13.04 -3.12
C LYS A 72 -18.44 -11.88 -4.10
N GLU A 73 -18.99 -11.99 -5.31
CA GLU A 73 -18.96 -10.95 -6.34
C GLU A 73 -19.63 -9.63 -5.92
N GLU A 74 -20.56 -9.63 -4.95
CA GLU A 74 -21.19 -8.39 -4.50
C GLU A 74 -20.18 -7.48 -3.78
N ILE A 75 -19.21 -8.05 -3.07
CA ILE A 75 -18.19 -7.26 -2.40
C ILE A 75 -17.04 -6.88 -3.33
N VAL A 76 -16.51 -7.79 -4.14
CA VAL A 76 -15.27 -7.55 -4.93
C VAL A 76 -15.45 -7.45 -6.44
N GLY A 77 -16.61 -7.81 -6.97
CA GLY A 77 -16.87 -7.91 -8.40
C GLY A 77 -16.66 -9.32 -8.95
N ALA A 78 -17.36 -9.65 -10.03
CA ALA A 78 -17.41 -11.02 -10.57
C ALA A 78 -16.05 -11.53 -11.07
N THR A 79 -15.31 -10.70 -11.81
CA THR A 79 -13.97 -11.05 -12.31
C THR A 79 -12.98 -11.28 -11.17
N ILE A 80 -13.03 -10.43 -10.15
CA ILE A 80 -12.13 -10.53 -9.00
C ILE A 80 -12.44 -11.79 -8.18
N TYR A 81 -13.72 -12.05 -7.88
CA TYR A 81 -14.10 -13.27 -7.16
C TYR A 81 -13.76 -14.53 -7.95
N LYS A 82 -13.88 -14.52 -9.29
CA LYS A 82 -13.46 -15.64 -10.14
C LYS A 82 -11.95 -15.91 -10.04
N ASN A 83 -11.13 -14.87 -9.98
CA ASN A 83 -9.67 -15.01 -10.01
C ASN A 83 -9.06 -15.30 -8.63
N PHE A 84 -9.65 -14.74 -7.55
CA PHE A 84 -9.08 -14.79 -6.20
C PHE A 84 -9.94 -15.53 -5.18
N GLY A 85 -11.22 -15.82 -5.50
CA GLY A 85 -12.14 -16.49 -4.59
C GLY A 85 -12.27 -15.76 -3.24
N ASN A 86 -11.82 -16.41 -2.18
CA ASN A 86 -11.93 -15.90 -0.80
C ASN A 86 -10.68 -15.14 -0.34
N GLU A 87 -9.70 -14.95 -1.21
CA GLU A 87 -8.49 -14.18 -0.93
C GLU A 87 -8.70 -12.74 -1.37
N PHE A 88 -8.41 -11.79 -0.48
CA PHE A 88 -8.47 -10.38 -0.84
C PHE A 88 -7.20 -10.02 -1.64
N PRO A 89 -7.33 -9.41 -2.83
CA PRO A 89 -6.23 -9.33 -3.80
C PRO A 89 -5.15 -8.26 -3.51
N LEU A 90 -5.45 -7.27 -2.65
CA LEU A 90 -4.57 -6.14 -2.38
C LEU A 90 -4.29 -5.97 -0.87
N LEU A 91 -3.20 -5.29 -0.55
CA LEU A 91 -2.86 -4.85 0.80
C LEU A 91 -2.60 -3.33 0.79
N PHE A 92 -3.24 -2.63 1.72
CA PHE A 92 -3.17 -1.17 1.86
C PHE A 92 -2.51 -0.81 3.18
N LYS A 93 -1.52 0.07 3.16
CA LYS A 93 -0.81 0.48 4.37
C LYS A 93 -0.55 1.98 4.44
N PHE A 94 -0.39 2.47 5.66
CA PHE A 94 0.42 3.66 5.92
C PHE A 94 1.73 3.26 6.57
N ILE A 95 2.83 3.89 6.16
CA ILE A 95 4.18 3.63 6.67
C ILE A 95 4.77 4.91 7.26
N ASP A 96 5.42 4.79 8.41
CA ASP A 96 6.18 5.87 9.07
C ASP A 96 7.62 5.40 9.30
N ALA A 97 8.51 5.91 8.46
CA ALA A 97 9.94 5.61 8.51
C ALA A 97 10.65 6.69 9.34
N ARG A 98 10.85 6.44 10.63
CA ARG A 98 11.74 7.27 11.46
C ARG A 98 13.20 7.06 11.08
N GLU A 99 13.55 5.83 10.74
CA GLU A 99 14.85 5.44 10.21
C GLU A 99 14.67 4.76 8.85
N THR A 100 15.74 4.72 8.05
CA THR A 100 15.73 4.04 6.75
C THR A 100 15.40 2.57 6.91
N LEU A 101 14.44 2.06 6.13
CA LEU A 101 14.08 0.66 6.12
C LEU A 101 15.22 -0.21 5.57
N SER A 102 15.08 -1.53 5.70
CA SER A 102 16.03 -2.42 5.02
C SER A 102 15.99 -2.22 3.51
N VAL A 103 17.14 -2.35 2.86
CA VAL A 103 17.23 -2.45 1.40
C VAL A 103 16.73 -3.83 0.98
N GLN A 104 15.78 -3.84 0.07
CA GLN A 104 15.04 -5.03 -0.29
C GLN A 104 14.55 -4.99 -1.73
N LEU A 105 14.04 -6.12 -2.19
CA LEU A 105 13.29 -6.24 -3.42
C LEU A 105 12.21 -7.32 -3.27
N HIS A 106 11.35 -7.41 -4.28
CA HIS A 106 10.28 -8.39 -4.32
C HIS A 106 10.33 -9.26 -5.57
N PRO A 107 10.07 -10.56 -5.45
CA PRO A 107 9.96 -11.42 -6.62
C PRO A 107 8.76 -11.04 -7.48
N ASN A 108 8.87 -11.31 -8.78
CA ASN A 108 7.73 -11.26 -9.69
C ASN A 108 6.74 -12.41 -9.41
N GLU A 109 5.60 -12.37 -10.08
CA GLU A 109 4.51 -13.36 -9.90
C GLU A 109 5.00 -14.82 -10.08
N THR A 110 5.77 -15.10 -11.14
CA THR A 110 6.28 -16.45 -11.43
C THR A 110 7.18 -16.96 -10.31
N LEU A 111 8.15 -16.16 -9.89
CA LEU A 111 9.14 -16.54 -8.88
C LEU A 111 8.50 -16.63 -7.49
N ALA A 112 7.56 -15.74 -7.16
CA ALA A 112 6.80 -15.78 -5.92
C ALA A 112 5.95 -17.06 -5.83
N LYS A 113 5.31 -17.43 -6.95
CA LYS A 113 4.50 -18.65 -7.02
C LYS A 113 5.36 -19.91 -6.89
N GLU A 114 6.48 -19.97 -7.59
CA GLU A 114 7.39 -21.12 -7.58
C GLU A 114 8.00 -21.38 -6.20
N ARG A 115 8.45 -20.33 -5.51
CA ARG A 115 9.22 -20.47 -4.25
C ARG A 115 8.37 -20.43 -2.99
N HIS A 116 7.25 -19.71 -3.02
CA HIS A 116 6.48 -19.39 -1.81
C HIS A 116 4.99 -19.70 -1.92
N ASP A 117 4.54 -20.22 -3.07
CA ASP A 117 3.11 -20.43 -3.37
C ASP A 117 2.26 -19.16 -3.13
N SER A 118 2.80 -17.99 -3.51
CA SER A 118 2.22 -16.69 -3.21
C SER A 118 2.15 -15.81 -4.46
N PHE A 119 1.37 -14.73 -4.37
CA PHE A 119 1.38 -13.66 -5.36
C PHE A 119 2.72 -12.91 -5.39
N GLY A 120 3.01 -12.33 -6.55
CA GLY A 120 4.04 -11.31 -6.69
C GLY A 120 3.72 -10.08 -5.84
N LYS A 121 4.65 -9.13 -5.78
CA LYS A 121 4.49 -7.91 -4.97
C LYS A 121 4.91 -6.68 -5.75
N THR A 122 3.99 -6.25 -6.63
CA THR A 122 4.01 -4.94 -7.24
C THR A 122 3.45 -3.91 -6.28
N GLU A 123 4.08 -2.74 -6.17
CA GLU A 123 3.69 -1.69 -5.22
C GLU A 123 3.57 -0.31 -5.87
N MET A 124 2.85 0.57 -5.20
CA MET A 124 2.79 1.98 -5.48
C MET A 124 2.82 2.75 -4.15
N TRP A 125 3.64 3.80 -4.11
CA TRP A 125 3.80 4.66 -2.95
C TRP A 125 3.35 6.09 -3.25
N TYR A 126 2.61 6.69 -2.32
CA TYR A 126 2.28 8.11 -2.32
C TYR A 126 2.88 8.79 -1.09
N ILE A 127 3.76 9.75 -1.29
CA ILE A 127 4.43 10.47 -0.20
C ILE A 127 3.45 11.45 0.45
N MET A 128 3.03 11.14 1.68
CA MET A 128 2.11 11.99 2.45
C MET A 128 2.84 13.11 3.17
N GLU A 129 4.02 12.79 3.73
CA GLU A 129 4.91 13.74 4.40
C GLU A 129 6.38 13.33 4.17
N ALA A 130 7.25 14.32 4.10
CA ALA A 130 8.69 14.14 3.91
C ALA A 130 9.41 15.23 4.70
N GLU A 131 10.41 14.84 5.48
CA GLU A 131 11.37 15.78 6.09
C GLU A 131 12.33 16.36 5.03
N PRO A 132 13.03 17.48 5.31
CA PRO A 132 13.86 18.16 4.30
C PRO A 132 14.90 17.26 3.61
N ASP A 133 15.46 16.29 4.35
CA ASP A 133 16.46 15.36 3.84
C ASP A 133 15.89 13.98 3.47
N ALA A 134 14.57 13.80 3.52
CA ALA A 134 13.93 12.53 3.19
C ALA A 134 14.21 12.08 1.75
N ASP A 135 14.47 10.80 1.59
CA ASP A 135 14.70 10.14 0.31
C ASP A 135 14.04 8.76 0.24
N LEU A 136 14.07 8.20 -0.96
CA LEU A 136 13.88 6.78 -1.20
C LEU A 136 15.17 6.23 -1.80
N ILE A 137 15.45 4.97 -1.51
CA ILE A 137 16.45 4.20 -2.26
C ILE A 137 15.71 3.54 -3.42
N LEU A 138 16.16 3.77 -4.66
CA LEU A 138 15.51 3.27 -5.88
C LEU A 138 16.55 2.86 -6.91
N GLY A 139 16.88 1.57 -6.93
CA GLY A 139 17.90 0.98 -7.77
C GLY A 139 19.31 1.40 -7.37
N PHE A 140 20.20 1.44 -8.35
CA PHE A 140 21.63 1.69 -8.17
C PHE A 140 22.06 3.01 -8.83
N ASN A 141 23.11 3.63 -8.28
CA ASN A 141 23.62 4.93 -8.76
C ASN A 141 24.55 4.84 -9.98
N LYS A 142 24.80 3.62 -10.46
CA LYS A 142 25.61 3.30 -11.64
C LYS A 142 25.00 2.08 -12.34
N PRO A 143 25.32 1.83 -13.62
CA PRO A 143 24.94 0.59 -14.29
C PRO A 143 25.44 -0.61 -13.50
N MET A 144 24.57 -1.61 -13.33
CA MET A 144 24.87 -2.83 -12.61
C MET A 144 24.57 -4.06 -13.47
N ASP A 145 25.19 -5.17 -13.09
CA ASP A 145 24.92 -6.51 -13.55
C ASP A 145 25.22 -7.49 -12.40
N LEU A 146 24.98 -8.79 -12.63
CA LEU A 146 25.20 -9.82 -11.64
C LEU A 146 26.65 -9.84 -11.11
N ASP A 147 27.64 -9.72 -11.99
CA ASP A 147 29.05 -9.81 -11.64
C ASP A 147 29.48 -8.61 -10.78
N THR A 148 29.10 -7.40 -11.19
CA THR A 148 29.39 -6.16 -10.47
C THR A 148 28.67 -6.14 -9.13
N TYR A 149 27.40 -6.54 -9.09
CA TYR A 149 26.64 -6.61 -7.84
C TYR A 149 27.23 -7.61 -6.85
N THR A 150 27.57 -8.82 -7.31
CA THR A 150 28.17 -9.86 -6.46
C THR A 150 29.52 -9.40 -5.90
N LYS A 151 30.31 -8.68 -6.70
CA LYS A 151 31.56 -8.07 -6.23
C LYS A 151 31.32 -7.04 -5.11
N GLU A 152 30.45 -6.06 -5.35
CA GLU A 152 30.15 -4.99 -4.38
C GLU A 152 29.56 -5.56 -3.07
N LEU A 153 28.73 -6.60 -3.18
CA LEU A 153 28.22 -7.37 -2.04
C LEU A 153 29.36 -8.04 -1.26
N SER A 154 30.29 -8.72 -1.95
CA SER A 154 31.42 -9.42 -1.31
C SER A 154 32.40 -8.46 -0.60
N GLU A 155 32.46 -7.21 -1.05
CA GLU A 155 33.29 -6.15 -0.49
C GLU A 155 32.55 -5.30 0.57
N ASN A 156 31.30 -5.64 0.91
CA ASN A 156 30.43 -4.88 1.83
C ASN A 156 30.17 -3.42 1.41
N ASN A 157 30.14 -3.16 0.09
CA ASN A 157 30.00 -1.82 -0.49
C ASN A 157 28.57 -1.50 -0.96
N LEU A 158 27.58 -2.35 -0.65
CA LEU A 158 26.19 -2.18 -1.12
C LEU A 158 25.65 -0.77 -0.87
N ALA A 159 25.83 -0.20 0.32
CA ALA A 159 25.32 1.13 0.64
C ALA A 159 25.87 2.24 -0.30
N ALA A 160 27.11 2.10 -0.79
CA ALA A 160 27.76 3.10 -1.62
C ALA A 160 27.27 3.11 -3.08
N ILE A 161 26.62 2.03 -3.52
CA ILE A 161 26.13 1.89 -4.90
C ILE A 161 24.63 2.15 -5.04
N LEU A 162 23.93 2.47 -3.95
CA LEU A 162 22.49 2.73 -3.97
C LEU A 162 22.20 4.12 -4.54
N HIS A 163 21.12 4.22 -5.34
CA HIS A 163 20.60 5.51 -5.80
C HIS A 163 19.62 6.08 -4.78
N HIS A 164 19.90 7.30 -4.32
CA HIS A 164 19.04 8.05 -3.40
C HIS A 164 18.24 9.10 -4.17
N GLU A 165 16.92 8.96 -4.15
CA GLU A 165 15.97 9.88 -4.78
C GLU A 165 15.34 10.76 -3.70
N LYS A 166 15.62 12.07 -3.71
CA LYS A 166 14.97 13.02 -2.79
C LYS A 166 13.47 13.07 -3.06
N VAL A 167 12.69 13.13 -1.99
CA VAL A 167 11.22 13.13 -2.08
C VAL A 167 10.59 14.31 -1.37
N GLN A 168 9.41 14.67 -1.82
CA GLN A 168 8.56 15.67 -1.19
C GLN A 168 7.11 15.20 -1.16
N LYS A 169 6.29 15.85 -0.32
CA LYS A 169 4.86 15.58 -0.24
C LYS A 169 4.19 15.65 -1.61
N GLY A 170 3.42 14.63 -1.93
CA GLY A 170 2.71 14.48 -3.19
C GLY A 170 3.51 13.78 -4.28
N ASP A 171 4.80 13.52 -4.10
CA ASP A 171 5.50 12.64 -5.04
C ASP A 171 4.87 11.23 -4.98
N SER A 172 4.90 10.53 -6.11
CA SER A 172 4.32 9.20 -6.25
C SER A 172 5.27 8.29 -7.01
N PHE A 173 5.36 7.04 -6.60
CA PHE A 173 6.33 6.08 -7.12
C PHE A 173 5.67 4.73 -7.39
N PHE A 174 6.05 4.12 -8.50
CA PHE A 174 5.70 2.75 -8.84
C PHE A 174 6.93 1.86 -8.63
N ILE A 175 6.75 0.78 -7.86
CA ILE A 175 7.83 -0.16 -7.55
C ILE A 175 7.52 -1.47 -8.26
N ALA A 176 8.24 -1.69 -9.37
CA ALA A 176 8.15 -2.93 -10.11
C ALA A 176 8.85 -4.06 -9.33
N PRO A 177 8.38 -5.32 -9.45
CA PRO A 177 9.13 -6.47 -8.95
C PRO A 177 10.57 -6.46 -9.45
N GLY A 178 11.50 -6.90 -8.60
CA GLY A 178 12.94 -6.90 -8.86
C GLY A 178 13.65 -5.57 -8.62
N THR A 179 12.93 -4.46 -8.50
CA THR A 179 13.54 -3.16 -8.16
C THR A 179 14.13 -3.21 -6.76
N VAL A 180 15.45 -2.97 -6.62
CA VAL A 180 16.09 -2.75 -5.33
C VAL A 180 15.62 -1.43 -4.74
N HIS A 181 15.04 -1.44 -3.54
CA HIS A 181 14.47 -0.25 -2.94
C HIS A 181 14.52 -0.23 -1.41
N ALA A 182 14.35 0.96 -0.83
CA ALA A 182 14.06 1.17 0.58
C ALA A 182 13.33 2.51 0.77
N ILE A 183 12.53 2.61 1.84
CA ILE A 183 11.97 3.87 2.29
C ILE A 183 12.99 4.54 3.23
N GLY A 184 13.44 5.75 2.89
CA GLY A 184 14.39 6.52 3.69
C GLY A 184 13.78 7.10 4.96
N ALA A 185 14.65 7.53 5.87
CA ALA A 185 14.23 8.19 7.11
C ALA A 185 13.44 9.49 6.83
N GLY A 186 12.48 9.80 7.70
CA GLY A 186 11.67 11.01 7.63
C GLY A 186 10.46 10.93 6.68
N VAL A 187 10.21 9.78 6.04
CA VAL A 187 9.08 9.58 5.12
C VAL A 187 7.85 9.04 5.85
N VAL A 188 6.68 9.64 5.57
CA VAL A 188 5.37 9.03 5.81
C VAL A 188 4.67 8.86 4.48
N LEU A 189 4.22 7.63 4.17
CA LEU A 189 3.61 7.32 2.88
C LEU A 189 2.39 6.41 3.00
N ALA A 190 1.55 6.44 1.96
CA ALA A 190 0.55 5.42 1.69
C ALA A 190 1.11 4.41 0.69
N GLU A 191 0.97 3.12 0.99
CA GLU A 191 1.41 2.02 0.14
C GLU A 191 0.20 1.18 -0.30
N ILE A 192 0.16 0.90 -1.60
CA ILE A 192 -0.77 -0.04 -2.22
C ILE A 192 0.05 -1.14 -2.87
N GLN A 193 -0.24 -2.38 -2.55
CA GLN A 193 0.47 -3.53 -3.10
C GLN A 193 -0.47 -4.71 -3.36
N GLN A 194 -0.02 -5.65 -4.18
CA GLN A 194 -0.62 -6.99 -4.23
C GLN A 194 -0.58 -7.64 -2.83
N THR A 195 -1.52 -8.53 -2.52
CA THR A 195 -1.52 -9.28 -1.25
C THR A 195 -0.35 -10.25 -1.18
N SER A 196 0.81 -9.78 -0.72
CA SER A 196 2.03 -10.56 -0.55
C SER A 196 2.87 -9.94 0.57
N ASP A 197 3.44 -10.77 1.44
CA ASP A 197 4.38 -10.34 2.49
C ASP A 197 5.82 -10.81 2.19
N ILE A 198 6.09 -11.20 0.95
CA ILE A 198 7.40 -11.72 0.54
C ILE A 198 8.35 -10.57 0.28
N THR A 199 9.48 -10.60 0.96
CA THR A 199 10.51 -9.57 0.87
C THR A 199 11.89 -10.21 0.91
N TYR A 200 12.68 -10.01 -0.14
CA TYR A 200 14.09 -10.39 -0.11
C TYR A 200 14.91 -9.21 0.35
N ARG A 201 15.36 -9.31 1.60
CA ARG A 201 16.20 -8.31 2.25
C ARG A 201 17.67 -8.55 1.87
N ILE A 202 18.31 -7.53 1.30
CA ILE A 202 19.73 -7.62 0.91
C ILE A 202 20.65 -6.86 1.86
N TYR A 203 20.14 -5.81 2.52
CA TYR A 203 20.91 -5.08 3.51
C TYR A 203 20.00 -4.44 4.58
N ASP A 204 20.49 -4.36 5.81
CA ASP A 204 19.73 -3.81 6.94
C ASP A 204 20.52 -2.95 7.90
N TRP A 205 21.60 -2.33 7.41
CA TRP A 205 22.37 -1.36 8.21
C TRP A 205 22.97 -1.96 9.48
N ASP A 206 23.18 -3.29 9.49
CA ASP A 206 23.76 -4.06 10.59
C ASP A 206 23.07 -3.82 11.95
N ARG A 207 21.78 -3.43 11.92
CA ARG A 207 21.01 -3.12 13.12
C ARG A 207 20.24 -4.34 13.64
N PRO A 208 20.12 -4.49 14.98
CA PRO A 208 19.24 -5.49 15.57
C PRO A 208 17.76 -5.13 15.37
N ASP A 209 16.89 -6.13 15.42
CA ASP A 209 15.44 -6.02 15.50
C ASP A 209 14.98 -5.58 16.90
N ILE A 210 13.66 -5.51 17.11
CA ILE A 210 13.06 -5.10 18.39
C ILE A 210 13.40 -6.07 19.54
N ASN A 211 13.87 -7.29 19.21
CA ASN A 211 14.27 -8.32 20.15
C ASN A 211 15.79 -8.41 20.33
N GLY A 212 16.56 -7.50 19.71
CA GLY A 212 18.02 -7.48 19.81
C GLY A 212 18.76 -8.40 18.83
N LYS A 213 18.09 -9.00 17.83
CA LYS A 213 18.71 -9.93 16.86
C LYS A 213 18.81 -9.31 15.48
N LEU A 214 19.91 -9.57 14.76
CA LEU A 214 20.00 -9.18 13.35
C LEU A 214 18.89 -9.86 12.54
N ARG A 215 18.28 -9.09 11.63
CA ARG A 215 17.22 -9.61 10.75
C ARG A 215 17.82 -10.43 9.62
N GLN A 216 17.10 -11.46 9.21
CA GLN A 216 17.50 -12.33 8.11
C GLN A 216 17.66 -11.55 6.80
N LEU A 217 18.78 -11.83 6.13
CA LEU A 217 19.05 -11.46 4.74
C LEU A 217 18.72 -12.65 3.82
N HIS A 218 18.34 -12.37 2.58
CA HIS A 218 17.89 -13.33 1.58
C HIS A 218 18.70 -13.14 0.30
N ILE A 219 20.02 -13.28 0.44
CA ILE A 219 20.98 -12.91 -0.60
C ILE A 219 20.84 -13.81 -1.82
N GLU A 220 20.74 -15.12 -1.62
CA GLU A 220 20.61 -16.08 -2.73
C GLU A 220 19.30 -15.85 -3.48
N GLU A 221 18.19 -15.67 -2.76
CA GLU A 221 16.89 -15.43 -3.37
C GLU A 221 16.81 -14.09 -4.10
N ALA A 222 17.52 -13.08 -3.59
CA ALA A 222 17.62 -11.77 -4.21
C ALA A 222 18.31 -11.84 -5.59
N LEU A 223 19.38 -12.63 -5.74
CA LEU A 223 20.14 -12.69 -6.99
C LEU A 223 19.28 -13.13 -8.19
N ASP A 224 18.29 -13.99 -7.96
CA ASP A 224 17.36 -14.46 -9.00
C ASP A 224 16.20 -13.48 -9.28
N ALA A 225 16.01 -12.51 -8.40
CA ALA A 225 14.88 -11.59 -8.45
C ALA A 225 15.28 -10.17 -8.87
N ILE A 226 16.54 -9.77 -8.69
CA ILE A 226 17.00 -8.41 -9.00
C ILE A 226 16.85 -8.09 -10.48
N ASP A 227 16.23 -6.95 -10.74
CA ASP A 227 16.35 -6.24 -11.99
C ASP A 227 17.47 -5.19 -11.86
N TYR A 228 18.50 -5.31 -12.69
CA TYR A 228 19.67 -4.43 -12.67
C TYR A 228 19.47 -3.16 -13.50
N ASP A 229 18.40 -3.10 -14.30
CA ASP A 229 18.08 -1.91 -15.08
C ASP A 229 17.71 -0.74 -14.17
N LYS A 230 17.99 0.48 -14.66
CA LYS A 230 17.60 1.69 -13.92
C LYS A 230 16.07 1.79 -13.88
N PRO A 231 15.45 1.86 -12.69
CA PRO A 231 13.99 1.87 -12.60
C PRO A 231 13.40 3.21 -13.05
N ASP A 232 12.31 3.16 -13.83
CA ASP A 232 11.43 4.30 -14.10
C ASP A 232 10.30 4.35 -13.07
N ALA A 233 10.67 4.71 -11.83
CA ALA A 233 9.77 4.60 -10.69
C ALA A 233 8.91 5.85 -10.45
N LYS A 234 9.44 7.06 -10.68
CA LYS A 234 8.78 8.31 -10.30
C LYS A 234 7.65 8.67 -11.27
N LEU A 235 6.45 8.87 -10.74
CA LEU A 235 5.25 9.12 -11.53
C LEU A 235 5.01 10.62 -11.72
N SER A 236 4.74 11.02 -12.96
CA SER A 236 4.34 12.39 -13.32
C SER A 236 2.85 12.43 -13.63
N TYR A 237 2.13 13.38 -13.05
CA TYR A 237 0.68 13.49 -13.18
C TYR A 237 0.21 14.95 -13.00
N SER A 238 -0.99 15.29 -13.50
CA SER A 238 -1.54 16.65 -13.39
C SER A 238 -2.06 16.94 -11.98
N LYS A 239 -2.11 18.21 -11.57
CA LYS A 239 -2.62 18.62 -10.24
C LYS A 239 -4.04 19.19 -10.33
N GLU A 240 -4.85 18.58 -11.20
CA GLU A 240 -6.24 18.98 -11.38
C GLU A 240 -7.05 18.75 -10.09
N LYS A 241 -7.99 19.66 -9.85
CA LYS A 241 -8.88 19.62 -8.70
C LYS A 241 -10.24 19.12 -9.14
N ASP A 242 -10.95 18.47 -8.22
CA ASP A 242 -12.34 18.04 -8.40
C ASP A 242 -12.52 17.15 -9.64
N ALA A 243 -11.47 16.37 -9.95
CA ALA A 243 -11.41 15.44 -11.06
C ALA A 243 -10.58 14.21 -10.67
N ARG A 244 -10.80 13.11 -11.41
CA ARG A 244 -9.99 11.88 -11.35
C ARG A 244 -8.72 12.08 -12.15
N VAL A 245 -7.57 12.06 -11.49
CA VAL A 245 -6.25 12.07 -12.15
C VAL A 245 -5.55 10.75 -11.94
N GLN A 246 -5.25 10.03 -13.01
CA GLN A 246 -4.54 8.76 -12.94
C GLN A 246 -3.08 8.96 -12.52
N LEU A 247 -2.65 8.21 -11.51
CA LEU A 247 -1.25 8.11 -11.10
C LEU A 247 -0.56 6.95 -11.80
N LYS A 248 -1.18 5.78 -11.80
CA LYS A 248 -0.68 4.56 -12.44
C LYS A 248 -1.82 3.60 -12.72
N SER A 249 -1.81 2.99 -13.91
CA SER A 249 -2.63 1.83 -14.24
C SER A 249 -1.71 0.62 -14.47
N THR A 250 -2.09 -0.53 -13.91
CA THR A 250 -1.38 -1.82 -14.01
C THR A 250 -2.40 -2.94 -14.16
N PRO A 251 -1.97 -4.17 -14.53
CA PRO A 251 -2.88 -5.33 -14.51
C PRO A 251 -3.44 -5.69 -13.13
N TYR A 252 -2.84 -5.20 -12.04
CA TYR A 252 -3.18 -5.60 -10.67
C TYR A 252 -4.05 -4.58 -9.94
N PHE A 253 -3.83 -3.29 -10.23
CA PHE A 253 -4.57 -2.17 -9.67
C PHE A 253 -4.37 -0.91 -10.51
N GLU A 254 -5.34 -0.02 -10.45
CA GLU A 254 -5.24 1.36 -10.89
C GLU A 254 -5.36 2.29 -9.69
N VAL A 255 -4.49 3.31 -9.64
CA VAL A 255 -4.51 4.35 -8.60
C VAL A 255 -4.75 5.70 -9.25
N ASN A 256 -5.75 6.41 -8.75
CA ASN A 256 -6.06 7.78 -9.09
C ASN A 256 -5.93 8.68 -7.86
N THR A 257 -5.62 9.96 -8.04
CA THR A 257 -5.75 11.00 -7.00
C THR A 257 -7.00 11.83 -7.25
N LEU A 258 -7.69 12.17 -6.16
CA LEU A 258 -8.83 13.09 -6.13
C LEU A 258 -8.49 14.23 -5.18
N GLN A 259 -8.10 15.40 -5.71
CA GLN A 259 -7.95 16.62 -4.92
C GLN A 259 -9.29 17.37 -4.91
N LEU A 260 -10.10 17.13 -3.88
CA LEU A 260 -11.45 17.67 -3.77
C LEU A 260 -11.43 19.00 -3.00
N THR A 261 -12.07 20.02 -3.58
CA THR A 261 -12.34 21.31 -2.95
C THR A 261 -13.83 21.58 -2.76
N GLN A 262 -14.67 20.76 -3.37
CA GLN A 262 -16.12 20.78 -3.25
C GLN A 262 -16.69 19.35 -3.23
N ASP A 263 -18.00 19.25 -3.04
CA ASP A 263 -18.77 18.02 -3.16
C ASP A 263 -18.50 17.32 -4.51
N PHE A 264 -18.33 16.00 -4.49
CA PHE A 264 -17.91 15.23 -5.66
C PHE A 264 -18.61 13.88 -5.76
N ILE A 265 -19.13 13.58 -6.95
CA ILE A 265 -19.80 12.32 -7.27
C ILE A 265 -18.92 11.58 -8.29
N PRO A 266 -18.16 10.55 -7.89
CA PRO A 266 -17.36 9.76 -8.83
C PRO A 266 -18.27 8.92 -9.72
N ASP A 267 -17.88 8.78 -10.98
CA ASP A 267 -18.48 7.80 -11.88
C ASP A 267 -17.85 6.42 -11.64
N LEU A 268 -18.66 5.49 -11.13
CA LEU A 268 -18.32 4.09 -10.86
C LEU A 268 -18.94 3.13 -11.89
N SER A 269 -19.58 3.65 -12.95
CA SER A 269 -20.28 2.82 -13.94
C SER A 269 -19.33 1.95 -14.77
N THR A 270 -18.10 2.40 -14.97
CA THR A 270 -17.05 1.69 -15.73
C THR A 270 -16.18 0.78 -14.86
N ILE A 271 -16.26 0.88 -13.53
CA ILE A 271 -15.42 0.09 -12.61
C ILE A 271 -16.18 -1.17 -12.21
N SER A 272 -15.70 -2.34 -12.61
CA SER A 272 -16.39 -3.62 -12.35
C SER A 272 -16.07 -4.26 -10.99
N SER A 273 -15.04 -3.75 -10.30
CA SER A 273 -14.51 -4.24 -9.03
C SER A 273 -14.92 -3.35 -7.84
N PHE A 274 -14.44 -3.70 -6.65
CA PHE A 274 -14.53 -2.82 -5.48
C PHE A 274 -13.62 -1.59 -5.65
N VAL A 275 -13.94 -0.52 -4.93
CA VAL A 275 -13.12 0.70 -4.91
C VAL A 275 -12.65 0.97 -3.49
N VAL A 276 -11.38 1.27 -3.29
CA VAL A 276 -10.81 1.70 -2.01
C VAL A 276 -10.45 3.17 -2.09
N TYR A 277 -10.82 3.93 -1.07
CA TYR A 277 -10.40 5.31 -0.90
C TYR A 277 -9.51 5.43 0.32
N MET A 278 -8.29 5.93 0.14
CA MET A 278 -7.38 6.31 1.23
C MET A 278 -7.36 7.83 1.35
N CYS A 279 -7.74 8.37 2.50
CA CYS A 279 -7.68 9.81 2.72
C CYS A 279 -6.27 10.23 3.15
N VAL A 280 -5.58 10.94 2.26
CA VAL A 280 -4.19 11.37 2.48
C VAL A 280 -4.09 12.81 2.97
N GLU A 281 -5.13 13.63 2.77
CA GLU A 281 -5.24 14.99 3.30
C GLU A 281 -6.69 15.38 3.60
N GLY A 282 -6.89 16.25 4.60
CA GLY A 282 -8.18 16.84 4.90
C GLY A 282 -9.20 15.85 5.47
N ASN A 283 -10.48 16.08 5.16
CA ASN A 283 -11.58 15.22 5.58
C ASN A 283 -12.77 15.33 4.62
N THR A 284 -13.54 14.26 4.54
CA THR A 284 -14.77 14.16 3.73
C THR A 284 -15.78 13.26 4.44
N GLU A 285 -17.04 13.36 4.04
CA GLU A 285 -18.07 12.40 4.41
C GLU A 285 -18.51 11.65 3.14
N LEU A 286 -18.36 10.34 3.12
CA LEU A 286 -18.84 9.49 2.03
C LEU A 286 -20.29 9.09 2.32
N HIS A 287 -21.18 9.37 1.38
CA HIS A 287 -22.60 9.01 1.43
C HIS A 287 -22.92 7.94 0.39
N SER A 288 -23.69 6.92 0.77
CA SER A 288 -24.19 5.89 -0.14
C SER A 288 -25.46 5.23 0.40
N GLU A 289 -26.54 5.20 -0.39
CA GLU A 289 -27.77 4.42 -0.11
C GLU A 289 -28.31 4.52 1.33
N GLY A 290 -28.32 5.73 1.91
CA GLY A 290 -28.82 5.98 3.28
C GLY A 290 -27.78 5.72 4.39
N PHE A 291 -26.57 5.34 4.03
CA PHE A 291 -25.40 5.25 4.90
C PHE A 291 -24.48 6.45 4.69
N SER A 292 -23.90 6.99 5.76
CA SER A 292 -22.80 7.96 5.66
C SER A 292 -21.68 7.59 6.61
N GLU A 293 -20.45 7.88 6.22
CA GLU A 293 -19.26 7.62 7.01
C GLU A 293 -18.24 8.74 6.85
N LYS A 294 -17.65 9.14 7.98
CA LYS A 294 -16.57 10.14 7.95
C LYS A 294 -15.27 9.47 7.56
N LEU A 295 -14.53 10.17 6.71
CA LEU A 295 -13.20 9.78 6.27
C LEU A 295 -12.26 10.96 6.48
N ILE A 296 -11.35 10.83 7.43
CA ILE A 296 -10.32 11.83 7.73
C ILE A 296 -8.94 11.35 7.27
N LYS A 297 -7.97 12.28 7.17
CA LYS A 297 -6.58 11.95 6.87
C LYS A 297 -6.09 10.76 7.71
N GLY A 298 -5.48 9.78 7.05
CA GLY A 298 -4.99 8.56 7.68
C GLY A 298 -6.03 7.46 7.81
N GLU A 299 -7.21 7.58 7.18
CA GLU A 299 -8.21 6.52 7.16
C GLU A 299 -8.45 5.98 5.75
N THR A 300 -8.89 4.72 5.71
CA THR A 300 -9.20 3.99 4.47
C THR A 300 -10.62 3.43 4.53
N ILE A 301 -11.33 3.46 3.40
CA ILE A 301 -12.67 2.91 3.26
C ILE A 301 -12.79 2.11 1.96
N LEU A 302 -13.42 0.94 2.03
CA LEU A 302 -13.75 0.10 0.89
C LEU A 302 -15.21 0.30 0.51
N VAL A 303 -15.47 0.58 -0.75
CA VAL A 303 -16.78 0.62 -1.38
C VAL A 303 -16.98 -0.71 -2.13
N PRO A 304 -17.90 -1.57 -1.66
CA PRO A 304 -18.20 -2.83 -2.32
C PRO A 304 -18.63 -2.67 -3.79
N ALA A 305 -18.30 -3.64 -4.64
CA ALA A 305 -18.60 -3.62 -6.07
C ALA A 305 -20.10 -3.55 -6.42
N SER A 306 -20.98 -3.94 -5.49
CA SER A 306 -22.43 -3.80 -5.61
C SER A 306 -22.90 -2.35 -5.47
N ILE A 307 -22.10 -1.46 -4.88
CA ILE A 307 -22.45 -0.05 -4.64
C ILE A 307 -21.99 0.79 -5.83
N ARG A 308 -22.95 1.41 -6.52
CA ARG A 308 -22.70 2.21 -7.73
C ARG A 308 -22.82 3.71 -7.53
N ASN A 309 -23.50 4.12 -6.47
CA ASN A 309 -23.76 5.53 -6.19
C ASN A 309 -23.12 5.90 -4.85
N ILE A 310 -22.10 6.74 -4.93
CA ILE A 310 -21.49 7.38 -3.77
C ILE A 310 -21.37 8.88 -4.00
N HIS A 311 -21.33 9.64 -2.91
CA HIS A 311 -21.16 11.09 -2.95
C HIS A 311 -20.25 11.52 -1.81
N PHE A 312 -19.17 12.22 -2.14
CA PHE A 312 -18.30 12.86 -1.17
C PHE A 312 -18.82 14.26 -0.86
N LYS A 313 -19.12 14.52 0.42
CA LYS A 313 -19.36 15.87 0.91
C LYS A 313 -18.12 16.42 1.59
N THR A 314 -17.55 17.49 1.05
CA THR A 314 -16.29 18.04 1.56
C THR A 314 -16.10 19.51 1.23
N LYS A 315 -15.25 20.17 2.03
CA LYS A 315 -14.71 21.50 1.75
C LYS A 315 -13.22 21.46 1.39
N GLY A 316 -12.61 20.27 1.37
CA GLY A 316 -11.18 20.08 1.24
C GLY A 316 -10.72 18.70 1.70
N ALA A 317 -10.45 17.82 0.74
CA ALA A 317 -9.82 16.53 0.98
C ALA A 317 -8.91 16.14 -0.18
N LYS A 318 -7.91 15.29 0.08
CA LYS A 318 -7.24 14.52 -0.96
C LYS A 318 -7.40 13.05 -0.69
N LEU A 319 -7.89 12.32 -1.68
CA LEU A 319 -8.06 10.87 -1.63
C LEU A 319 -7.19 10.20 -2.70
N LEU A 320 -6.67 9.03 -2.39
CA LEU A 320 -6.29 8.06 -3.41
C LEU A 320 -7.51 7.17 -3.65
N GLU A 321 -7.88 6.98 -4.90
CA GLU A 321 -8.93 6.08 -5.36
C GLU A 321 -8.27 4.89 -6.06
N ILE A 322 -8.54 3.68 -5.56
CA ILE A 322 -7.89 2.46 -6.01
C ILE A 322 -8.93 1.42 -6.38
N TYR A 323 -8.79 0.80 -7.54
CA TYR A 323 -9.61 -0.34 -7.96
C TYR A 323 -8.77 -1.30 -8.81
N ILE A 324 -9.33 -2.47 -9.12
CA ILE A 324 -8.73 -3.43 -10.05
C ILE A 324 -9.41 -3.26 -11.41
N PRO A 325 -8.68 -2.92 -12.49
CA PRO A 325 -9.27 -2.59 -13.80
C PRO A 325 -9.94 -3.78 -14.50
#